data_AF-A0A842YGQ1-F1
#
_entry.id   AF-A0A842YGQ1-F1
#
_cell.length_a   1.000
_cell.length_b   1.000
_cell.length_c   1.000
_cell.angle_alpha   90.00
_cell.angle_beta   90.00
_cell.angle_gamma   90.00
#
_symmetry.space_group_name_H-M   'P 1'
#
loop_
_entity.id
_entity.type
_entity.pdbx_description
1 polymer ?
#
loop_
_entity_poly.entity_id
_entity_poly.type
_entity_poly.pdbx_seq_one_letter_code
_entity_poly.pdbx_strand_id
1 'polypeptide(L)'
;MLGASGVVYLSERNIRTSLYAVKVTNGQERTVALMLADKAKVESSPIQAILAPAELKGYIIIEAQTPHIVDELIRGMRHTRERVQGTISPDEVDTT
;
A
#
# COMPACT_ATOMS: atom_id res chain seq x y z
N MET A 1 19.17 -18.80 -18.78
CA MET A 1 19.55 -19.22 -20.15
C MET A 1 20.63 -18.26 -20.62
N LEU A 2 21.84 -18.74 -20.93
CA LEU A 2 22.97 -17.89 -21.32
C LEU A 2 22.74 -17.34 -22.73
N GLY A 3 22.59 -16.03 -22.87
CA GLY A 3 22.64 -15.34 -24.16
C GLY A 3 24.09 -15.24 -24.64
N ALA A 4 24.31 -15.41 -25.93
CA ALA A 4 25.61 -15.56 -26.59
C ALA A 4 26.52 -14.29 -26.60
N SER A 5 26.35 -13.35 -25.67
CA SER A 5 27.10 -12.08 -25.62
C SER A 5 27.78 -11.79 -24.27
N GLY A 6 27.76 -12.73 -23.31
CA GLY A 6 28.32 -12.50 -21.97
C GLY A 6 27.58 -11.43 -21.15
N VAL A 7 26.46 -10.92 -21.66
CA VAL A 7 25.62 -9.96 -20.94
C VAL A 7 24.70 -10.74 -19.99
N VAL A 8 25.00 -10.65 -18.70
CA VAL A 8 24.11 -11.11 -17.64
C VAL A 8 23.04 -10.04 -17.45
N TYR A 9 21.84 -10.30 -17.95
CA TYR A 9 20.67 -9.51 -17.60
C TYR A 9 20.30 -9.86 -16.16
N LEU A 10 20.67 -9.01 -15.21
CA LEU A 10 20.06 -9.01 -13.88
C LEU A 10 18.57 -8.79 -14.12
N SER A 11 17.76 -9.82 -13.83
CA SER A 11 16.31 -9.82 -14.08
C SER A 11 15.71 -8.45 -13.77
N GLU A 12 14.91 -7.90 -14.68
CA GLU A 12 14.03 -6.77 -14.38
C GLU A 12 13.37 -7.07 -13.03
N ARG A 13 13.67 -6.30 -11.99
CA ARG A 13 13.08 -6.54 -10.68
C ARG A 13 11.61 -6.19 -10.81
N ASN A 14 10.79 -7.18 -11.14
CA ASN A 14 9.36 -7.10 -10.92
C ASN A 14 9.16 -7.13 -9.40
N ILE A 15 9.17 -5.94 -8.79
CA ILE A 15 8.90 -5.79 -7.38
C ILE A 15 7.43 -6.15 -7.20
N ARG A 16 7.16 -7.34 -6.67
CA ARG A 16 5.81 -7.78 -6.38
C ARG A 16 5.30 -7.01 -5.17
N THR A 17 4.20 -6.30 -5.35
CA THR A 17 3.47 -5.60 -4.31
C THR A 17 2.18 -6.34 -3.99
N SER A 18 1.51 -5.92 -2.92
CA SER A 18 0.20 -6.41 -2.52
C SER A 18 -0.61 -5.27 -1.94
N LEU A 19 -1.94 -5.43 -1.96
CA LEU A 19 -2.89 -4.45 -1.47
C LEU A 19 -3.33 -4.83 -0.06
N TYR A 20 -3.32 -3.86 0.84
CA TYR A 20 -3.63 -4.05 2.26
C TYR A 20 -4.72 -3.08 2.71
N ALA A 21 -5.81 -3.61 3.29
CA ALA A 21 -6.84 -2.78 3.89
C ALA A 21 -6.41 -2.31 5.28
N VAL A 22 -6.54 -1.01 5.56
CA VAL A 22 -6.35 -0.42 6.89
C VAL A 22 -7.66 0.17 7.36
N LYS A 23 -8.07 -0.21 8.57
CA LYS A 23 -9.25 0.38 9.22
C LYS A 23 -8.97 1.81 9.61
N VAL A 24 -9.91 2.70 9.30
CA VAL A 24 -9.87 4.11 9.69
C VAL A 24 -11.18 4.54 10.33
N THR A 25 -11.20 5.72 10.94
CA THR A 25 -12.45 6.35 11.37
C THR A 25 -13.32 6.65 10.13
N ASN A 26 -14.58 6.21 10.14
CA ASN A 26 -15.53 6.45 9.07
C ASN A 26 -15.66 7.97 8.79
N GLY A 27 -15.55 8.36 7.53
CA GLY A 27 -15.56 9.76 7.09
C GLY A 27 -14.22 10.48 7.21
N GLN A 28 -13.14 9.77 7.56
CA GLN A 28 -11.76 10.30 7.61
C GLN A 28 -10.84 9.68 6.55
N GLU A 29 -11.34 8.83 5.66
CA GLU A 29 -10.57 8.02 4.70
C GLU A 29 -9.61 8.88 3.88
N ARG A 30 -10.13 9.92 3.22
CA ARG A 30 -9.33 10.84 2.40
C ARG A 30 -8.31 11.61 3.22
N THR A 31 -8.70 12.10 4.40
CA THR A 31 -7.80 12.85 5.30
C THR A 31 -6.66 11.97 5.78
N VAL A 32 -6.97 10.75 6.22
CA VAL A 32 -5.98 9.77 6.68
C VAL A 32 -5.05 9.37 5.53
N ALA A 33 -5.58 9.12 4.34
CA ALA A 33 -4.77 8.80 3.17
C ALA A 33 -3.75 9.90 2.85
N LEU A 34 -4.15 11.17 2.89
CA LEU A 34 -3.24 12.31 2.68
C LEU A 34 -2.17 12.41 3.77
N MET A 35 -2.57 12.26 5.05
CA MET A 35 -1.62 12.28 6.17
C MET A 35 -0.58 11.16 6.08
N LEU A 36 -1.00 9.95 5.69
CA LEU A 36 -0.10 8.81 5.51
C LEU A 36 0.80 9.00 4.28
N ALA A 37 0.30 9.59 3.20
CA ALA A 37 1.11 9.92 2.04
C ALA A 37 2.22 10.92 2.38
N ASP A 38 1.91 11.93 3.21
CA ASP A 38 2.91 12.90 3.68
C ASP A 38 3.93 12.25 4.62
N LYS A 39 3.47 11.41 5.56
CA LYS A 39 4.38 10.63 6.43
C LYS A 39 5.29 9.72 5.62
N ALA A 40 4.76 8.98 4.64
CA ALA A 40 5.54 8.09 3.79
C ALA A 40 6.63 8.84 3.01
N LYS A 41 6.34 10.05 2.52
CA LYS A 41 7.34 10.91 1.86
C LYS A 41 8.44 11.35 2.83
N VAL A 42 8.07 11.82 4.02
CA VAL A 42 9.04 12.29 5.03
C VAL A 42 9.94 11.14 5.50
N GLU A 43 9.37 9.96 5.71
CA GLU A 43 10.10 8.78 6.21
C GLU A 43 10.74 7.94 5.10
N SER A 44 10.58 8.35 3.84
CA SER A 44 11.00 7.56 2.67
C SER A 44 10.50 6.11 2.72
N SER A 45 9.29 5.91 3.25
CA SER A 45 8.67 4.59 3.35
C SER A 45 8.36 4.05 1.95
N PRO A 46 8.65 2.78 1.64
CA PRO A 46 8.47 2.19 0.32
C PRO A 46 6.99 1.84 0.03
N ILE A 47 6.12 2.84 0.05
CA ILE A 47 4.69 2.76 -0.29
C ILE A 47 4.52 3.09 -1.76
N GLN A 48 3.81 2.23 -2.50
CA GLN A 48 3.57 2.44 -3.93
C GLN A 48 2.32 3.29 -4.17
N ALA A 49 1.25 3.04 -3.41
CA ALA A 49 -0.01 3.76 -3.51
C ALA A 49 -0.79 3.76 -2.20
N ILE A 50 -1.63 4.79 -2.02
CA ILE A 50 -2.65 4.84 -0.97
C ILE A 50 -3.95 5.26 -1.65
N LEU A 51 -4.97 4.42 -1.55
CA LEU A 51 -6.28 4.63 -2.14
C LEU A 51 -7.33 4.78 -1.04
N ALA A 52 -8.20 5.77 -1.18
CA ALA A 52 -9.38 5.98 -0.35
C ALA A 52 -10.63 5.94 -1.25
N PRO A 53 -11.18 4.75 -1.57
CA PRO A 53 -12.35 4.63 -2.41
C PRO A 53 -13.57 5.28 -1.75
N ALA A 54 -14.38 6.02 -2.50
CA ALA A 54 -15.53 6.75 -1.94
C ALA A 54 -16.63 5.80 -1.42
N GLU A 55 -16.72 4.62 -2.02
CA GLU A 55 -17.69 3.57 -1.75
C GLU A 55 -17.30 2.73 -0.52
N LEU A 56 -16.01 2.72 -0.16
CA LEU A 56 -15.46 1.90 0.91
C LEU A 56 -15.34 2.68 2.23
N LYS A 57 -16.42 2.67 3.02
CA LYS A 57 -16.47 3.40 4.29
C LYS A 57 -15.66 2.73 5.39
N GLY A 58 -14.86 3.52 6.11
CA GLY A 58 -14.06 3.09 7.25
C GLY A 58 -12.77 2.36 6.89
N TYR A 59 -12.37 2.37 5.62
CA TYR A 59 -11.12 1.77 5.19
C TYR A 59 -10.38 2.62 4.16
N ILE A 60 -9.07 2.41 4.12
CA ILE A 60 -8.21 2.78 3.00
C ILE A 60 -7.44 1.54 2.54
N ILE A 61 -6.92 1.58 1.32
CA ILE A 61 -6.11 0.51 0.74
C ILE A 61 -4.70 1.06 0.54
N ILE A 62 -3.69 0.31 0.96
CA ILE A 62 -2.28 0.68 0.84
C ILE A 62 -1.56 -0.41 0.05
N GLU A 63 -0.84 0.01 -0.99
CA GLU A 63 0.01 -0.86 -1.79
C GLU A 63 1.45 -0.82 -1.25
N ALA A 64 1.96 -2.00 -0.86
CA ALA A 64 3.32 -2.16 -0.35
C ALA A 64 3.88 -3.55 -0.71
N GLN A 65 5.19 -3.73 -0.57
CA GLN A 65 5.85 -5.04 -0.78
C GLN A 65 5.53 -6.05 0.34
N THR A 66 5.42 -5.57 1.58
CA THR A 66 5.20 -6.41 2.75
C THR A 66 4.23 -5.72 3.70
N PRO A 67 3.44 -6.50 4.49
CA PRO A 67 2.50 -5.92 5.43
C PRO A 67 3.19 -5.11 6.54
N HIS A 68 4.43 -5.45 6.88
CA HIS A 68 5.22 -4.76 7.90
C HIS A 68 5.41 -3.27 7.59
N ILE A 69 5.65 -2.93 6.32
CA ILE A 69 5.80 -1.54 5.88
C ILE A 69 4.51 -0.75 6.18
N VAL A 70 3.35 -1.38 5.96
CA VAL A 70 2.05 -0.77 6.26
C VAL A 70 1.86 -0.61 7.76
N ASP A 71 2.19 -1.65 8.54
CA ASP A 71 2.07 -1.64 10.00
C ASP A 71 2.97 -0.57 10.65
N GLU A 72 4.14 -0.30 10.08
CA GLU A 72 5.01 0.80 10.49
C GLU A 72 4.43 2.16 10.12
N LEU A 73 3.94 2.32 8.89
CA LEU A 73 3.40 3.60 8.41
C LEU A 73 2.21 4.07 9.26
N ILE A 74 1.32 3.16 9.66
CA ILE A 74 0.10 3.51 10.39
C ILE A 74 0.32 3.66 11.90
N ARG A 75 1.51 3.33 12.41
CA ARG A 75 1.83 3.34 13.84
C ARG A 75 1.78 4.76 14.40
N GLY A 76 0.98 4.94 15.46
CA GLY A 76 0.83 6.23 16.12
C GLY A 76 0.06 7.26 15.31
N MET A 77 -0.51 6.88 14.15
CA MET A 77 -1.28 7.80 13.33
C MET A 77 -2.70 7.96 13.89
N ARG A 78 -3.17 9.21 13.92
CA ARG A 78 -4.52 9.50 14.39
C ARG A 78 -5.54 8.96 13.39
N HIS A 79 -6.63 8.38 13.90
CA HIS A 79 -7.74 7.82 13.11
C HIS A 79 -7.40 6.60 12.26
N THR A 80 -6.17 6.08 12.31
CA THR A 80 -5.87 4.72 11.87
C THR A 80 -6.15 3.74 13.01
N ARG A 81 -6.49 2.51 12.64
CA ARG A 81 -6.53 1.37 13.56
C ARG A 81 -5.62 0.27 13.00
N GLU A 82 -6.00 -0.98 13.16
CA GLU A 82 -5.26 -2.12 12.63
C GLU A 82 -5.48 -2.32 11.11
N ARG A 83 -4.46 -2.91 10.47
CA ARG A 83 -4.57 -3.51 9.15
C ARG A 83 -5.41 -4.79 9.24
N VAL A 84 -6.24 -5.04 8.23
CA VAL A 84 -6.97 -6.30 8.09
C VAL A 84 -5.99 -7.43 7.75
N GLN A 85 -6.23 -8.64 8.28
CA GLN A 85 -5.39 -9.80 7.95
C GLN A 85 -5.57 -10.20 6.48
N GLY A 86 -4.48 -10.63 5.84
CA GLY A 86 -4.47 -11.00 4.43
C GLY A 86 -4.19 -9.82 3.49
N THR A 87 -4.50 -10.04 2.22
CA THR A 87 -4.29 -9.11 1.10
C THR A 87 -5.57 -8.99 0.28
N ILE A 88 -5.78 -7.85 -0.37
CA ILE A 88 -6.89 -7.64 -1.31
C ILE A 88 -6.45 -8.05 -2.72
N SER A 89 -7.34 -8.70 -3.47
CA SER A 89 -7.11 -8.94 -4.91
C SER A 89 -7.27 -7.63 -5.68
N PRO A 90 -6.39 -7.27 -6.63
CA PRO A 90 -6.57 -6.08 -7.46
C PRO A 90 -7.94 -6.02 -8.16
N ASP A 91 -8.49 -7.17 -8.54
CA ASP A 91 -9.81 -7.29 -9.18
C ASP A 91 -10.97 -6.82 -8.27
N GLU A 92 -10.75 -6.73 -6.96
CA GLU A 92 -11.75 -6.25 -5.98
C GLU A 92 -11.72 -4.72 -5.82
N VAL A 93 -10.70 -4.04 -6.35
CA VAL A 93 -10.50 -2.60 -6.20
C VAL A 93 -11.03 -1.82 -7.41
N ASP A 94 -11.00 -2.41 -8.60
CA ASP A 94 -11.63 -1.86 -9.81
C ASP A 94 -13.10 -2.29 -9.88
N THR A 95 -14.03 -1.40 -9.56
CA THR A 95 -15.47 -1.62 -9.83
C THR A 95 -16.17 -0.36 -10.37
N THR A 96 -15.42 0.58 -10.96
CA THR A 96 -15.99 1.83 -11.50
C THR A 96 -15.61 2.05 -12.95
#